data_AF-A0A939W735-F1
#
_entry.id   AF-A0A939W735-F1
#
_cell.length_a   1.000
_cell.length_b   1.000
_cell.length_c   1.000
_cell.angle_alpha   90.00
_cell.angle_beta   90.00
_cell.angle_gamma   90.00
#
_symmetry.space_group_name_H-M   'P 1'
#
loop_
_entity.id
_entity.type
_entity.pdbx_description
1 polymer ?
#
loop_
_entity_poly.entity_id
_entity_poly.type
_entity_poly.pdbx_seq_one_letter_code
_entity_poly.pdbx_strand_id
1 'polypeptide(L)'
;MKDFLKEYLKNEYTGNLIKDFCWYWIKYAENEPCGSWKQKETYRKQNDLDCICFDGDLKADTLISAWTAMKWVADYLNKDKGITFYKKTKYPKDPYWCVRLLMEKTEKYLPSDHELVQLLLRFLNLAKRPCNFILLPDRNMNGERYNCNIHGQIMKLFDEVPATLYYVFDKEALGRYFLTDDGGDVDVEKVRNWIRKENLDVGFRDKEIEPSRIIPIMEGVHPKDPLDAKTEEEIKAALSYMISLLEARREVLLAEE
;
A
#
# COMPACT_ATOMS: atom_id res chain seq x y z
N MET A 1 1.53 -19.88 0.68
CA MET A 1 1.83 -18.45 0.41
C MET A 1 3.21 -17.96 0.87
N LYS A 2 3.97 -17.46 -0.11
CA LYS A 2 5.37 -16.98 -0.08
C LYS A 2 5.58 -15.66 0.70
N ASP A 3 6.79 -15.46 1.25
CA ASP A 3 7.22 -14.26 1.99
C ASP A 3 8.30 -13.52 1.19
N PHE A 4 7.91 -12.46 0.48
CA PHE A 4 8.79 -11.77 -0.47
C PHE A 4 9.84 -10.90 0.24
N LEU A 5 9.53 -10.40 1.42
CA LEU A 5 10.50 -9.63 2.21
C LEU A 5 11.66 -10.51 2.67
N LYS A 6 11.34 -11.72 3.15
CA LYS A 6 12.36 -12.71 3.53
C LYS A 6 13.22 -13.14 2.35
N GLU A 7 12.62 -13.35 1.18
CA GLU A 7 13.39 -13.71 -0.02
C GLU A 7 14.30 -12.61 -0.54
N TYR A 8 13.85 -11.36 -0.44
CA TYR A 8 14.65 -10.21 -0.82
C TYR A 8 15.85 -9.99 0.12
N LEU A 9 15.62 -10.12 1.43
CA LEU A 9 16.65 -9.87 2.45
C LEU A 9 17.56 -11.09 2.69
N LYS A 10 17.11 -12.31 2.42
CA LYS A 10 17.88 -13.55 2.59
C LYS A 10 18.49 -13.65 4.01
N ASN A 11 19.81 -13.67 4.11
CA ASN A 11 20.56 -13.79 5.36
C ASN A 11 20.44 -12.54 6.26
N GLU A 12 19.93 -11.43 5.73
CA GLU A 12 19.72 -10.18 6.46
C GLU A 12 18.32 -10.10 7.08
N TYR A 13 17.44 -11.07 6.80
CA TYR A 13 16.10 -11.13 7.39
C TYR A 13 16.19 -11.53 8.87
N THR A 14 15.68 -10.68 9.75
CA THR A 14 15.79 -10.87 11.21
C THR A 14 14.55 -11.50 11.84
N GLY A 15 13.40 -11.44 11.16
CA GLY A 15 12.11 -11.82 11.72
C GLY A 15 11.43 -10.69 12.50
N ASN A 16 12.13 -9.58 12.77
CA ASN A 16 11.50 -8.37 13.29
C ASN A 16 10.96 -7.56 12.11
N LEU A 17 9.65 -7.66 11.89
CA LEU A 17 8.99 -7.09 10.69
C LEU A 17 9.23 -5.59 10.52
N ILE A 18 9.23 -4.81 11.60
CA ILE A 18 9.49 -3.36 11.52
C ILE A 18 10.92 -3.12 11.03
N LYS A 19 11.91 -3.81 11.63
CA LYS A 19 13.31 -3.70 11.21
C LYS A 19 13.51 -4.18 9.78
N ASP A 20 12.89 -5.30 9.41
CA ASP A 20 13.04 -5.90 8.08
C ASP A 20 12.45 -4.97 7.00
N PHE A 21 11.27 -4.37 7.22
CA PHE A 21 10.73 -3.37 6.29
C PHE A 21 11.57 -2.10 6.22
N CYS A 22 12.07 -1.60 7.37
CA CYS A 22 12.96 -0.45 7.38
C CYS A 22 14.26 -0.74 6.62
N TRP A 23 14.85 -1.91 6.84
CA TRP A 23 16.05 -2.34 6.14
C TRP A 23 15.82 -2.50 4.65
N TYR A 24 14.68 -3.08 4.24
CA TYR A 24 14.26 -3.13 2.85
C TYR A 24 14.27 -1.75 2.18
N TRP A 25 13.63 -0.74 2.78
CA TRP A 25 13.59 0.60 2.18
C TRP A 25 14.96 1.27 2.14
N ILE A 26 15.79 1.11 3.17
CA ILE A 26 17.14 1.65 3.21
C ILE A 26 18.00 0.98 2.13
N LYS A 27 18.00 -0.36 2.08
CA LYS A 27 18.76 -1.16 1.12
C LYS A 27 18.34 -0.83 -0.32
N TYR A 28 17.04 -0.73 -0.59
CA TYR A 28 16.54 -0.31 -1.90
C TYR A 28 17.10 1.08 -2.28
N ALA A 29 17.00 2.05 -1.38
CA ALA A 29 17.40 3.42 -1.65
C ALA A 29 18.92 3.61 -1.82
N GLU A 30 19.74 2.89 -1.04
CA GLU A 30 21.20 2.97 -1.10
C GLU A 30 21.77 2.32 -2.35
N ASN A 31 21.05 1.37 -2.94
CA ASN A 31 21.49 0.63 -4.13
C ASN A 31 20.76 1.05 -5.41
N GLU A 32 19.77 1.95 -5.33
CA GLU A 32 19.07 2.47 -6.51
C GLU A 32 20.06 3.23 -7.42
N PRO A 33 20.13 2.91 -8.72
CA PRO A 33 21.06 3.56 -9.62
C PRO A 33 20.68 5.04 -9.85
N CYS A 34 21.67 5.94 -9.73
CA CYS A 34 21.53 7.35 -10.12
C CYS A 34 21.45 7.57 -11.64
N GLY A 35 21.34 6.51 -12.43
CA GLY A 35 21.44 6.53 -13.88
C GLY A 35 20.14 6.82 -14.63
N SER A 36 20.12 6.39 -15.89
CA SER A 36 18.98 6.52 -16.81
C SER A 36 17.70 5.90 -16.27
N TRP A 37 16.56 6.36 -16.79
CA TRP A 37 15.24 5.79 -16.47
C TRP A 37 15.21 4.25 -16.65
N LYS A 38 15.79 3.72 -17.72
CA LYS A 38 15.89 2.28 -17.99
C LYS A 38 16.66 1.50 -16.90
N GLN A 39 17.70 2.11 -16.32
CA GLN A 39 18.43 1.51 -15.20
C GLN A 39 17.57 1.45 -13.95
N LYS A 40 16.81 2.52 -13.65
CA LYS A 40 15.87 2.54 -12.52
C LYS A 40 14.73 1.54 -12.68
N GLU A 41 14.22 1.38 -13.90
CA GLU A 41 13.21 0.35 -14.17
C GLU A 41 13.74 -1.05 -13.95
N THR A 42 14.91 -1.37 -14.54
CA THR A 42 15.56 -2.66 -14.34
C THR A 42 15.79 -2.93 -12.85
N TYR A 43 16.21 -1.90 -12.12
CA TYR A 43 16.37 -1.97 -10.68
C TYR A 43 15.05 -2.28 -9.98
N ARG A 44 13.97 -1.55 -10.29
CA ARG A 44 12.63 -1.79 -9.72
C ARG A 44 12.16 -3.22 -9.98
N LYS A 45 12.26 -3.72 -11.22
CA LYS A 45 11.86 -5.10 -11.58
C LYS A 45 12.47 -6.17 -10.68
N GLN A 46 13.70 -5.93 -10.21
CA GLN A 46 14.49 -6.88 -9.44
C GLN A 46 14.44 -6.63 -7.93
N ASN A 47 13.96 -5.47 -7.49
CA ASN A 47 14.09 -5.04 -6.10
C ASN A 47 12.77 -4.64 -5.43
N ASP A 48 11.72 -4.31 -6.18
CA ASP A 48 10.43 -3.98 -5.59
C ASP A 48 9.64 -5.26 -5.30
N LEU A 49 9.09 -5.40 -4.08
CA LEU A 49 8.46 -6.65 -3.65
C LEU A 49 7.27 -7.05 -4.53
N ASP A 50 6.48 -6.06 -4.97
CA ASP A 50 5.37 -6.27 -5.90
C ASP A 50 5.86 -6.79 -7.27
N CYS A 51 6.89 -6.18 -7.84
CA CYS A 51 7.49 -6.59 -9.10
C CYS A 51 8.07 -8.00 -8.99
N ILE A 52 8.77 -8.32 -7.91
CA ILE A 52 9.32 -9.66 -7.68
C ILE A 52 8.19 -10.70 -7.60
N CYS A 53 7.02 -10.34 -7.05
CA CYS A 53 5.85 -11.21 -7.02
C CYS A 53 5.29 -11.52 -8.42
N PHE A 54 5.40 -10.59 -9.36
CA PHE A 54 4.92 -10.74 -10.73
C PHE A 54 6.07 -10.81 -11.75
N ASP A 55 7.15 -11.52 -11.42
CA ASP A 55 8.27 -11.81 -12.32
C ASP A 55 8.89 -10.57 -13.02
N GLY A 56 8.87 -9.43 -12.34
CA GLY A 56 9.39 -8.15 -12.83
C GLY A 56 8.43 -7.35 -13.70
N ASP A 57 7.12 -7.63 -13.66
CA ASP A 57 6.12 -6.80 -14.33
C ASP A 57 6.06 -5.41 -13.68
N LEU A 58 6.28 -4.36 -14.48
CA LEU A 58 6.26 -2.99 -13.98
C LEU A 58 4.84 -2.46 -13.73
N LYS A 59 3.80 -3.18 -14.16
CA LYS A 59 2.41 -2.92 -13.75
C LYS A 59 2.10 -3.42 -12.35
N ALA A 60 2.98 -4.22 -11.76
CA ALA A 60 2.85 -4.63 -10.37
C ALA A 60 2.83 -3.41 -9.44
N ASP A 61 2.00 -3.50 -8.42
CA ASP A 61 1.89 -2.48 -7.39
C ASP A 61 1.55 -3.10 -6.03
N THR A 62 1.93 -2.38 -4.98
CA THR A 62 1.55 -2.71 -3.61
C THR A 62 0.15 -2.16 -3.35
N LEU A 63 -0.77 -3.02 -2.91
CA LEU A 63 -2.15 -2.63 -2.66
C LEU A 63 -2.23 -1.65 -1.47
N ILE A 64 -1.58 -1.96 -0.34
CA ILE A 64 -1.56 -1.11 0.85
C ILE A 64 -0.11 -0.83 1.26
N SER A 65 0.24 0.45 1.35
CA SER A 65 1.58 0.92 1.73
C SER A 65 1.92 0.55 3.18
N ALA A 66 2.94 -0.29 3.35
CA ALA A 66 3.50 -0.62 4.66
C ALA A 66 4.09 0.60 5.40
N TRP A 67 4.62 1.57 4.65
CA TRP A 67 5.16 2.80 5.22
C TRP A 67 4.05 3.68 5.81
N THR A 68 2.91 3.82 5.10
CA THR A 68 1.80 4.67 5.54
C THR A 68 1.25 4.19 6.88
N ALA A 69 0.96 2.90 7.01
CA ALA A 69 0.48 2.30 8.26
C ALA A 69 1.51 2.45 9.40
N MET A 70 2.80 2.19 9.12
CA MET A 70 3.86 2.34 10.13
C MET A 70 4.01 3.79 10.59
N LYS A 71 3.92 4.75 9.66
CA LYS A 71 3.99 6.18 9.95
C LYS A 71 2.84 6.61 10.87
N TRP A 72 1.61 6.21 10.59
CA TRP A 72 0.45 6.57 11.42
C TRP A 72 0.65 6.14 12.88
N VAL A 73 1.04 4.88 13.11
CA VAL A 73 1.31 4.38 14.47
C VAL A 73 2.49 5.10 15.10
N ALA A 74 3.60 5.28 14.37
CA ALA A 74 4.79 5.94 14.90
C ALA A 74 4.53 7.42 15.27
N ASP A 75 3.82 8.16 14.43
CA ASP A 75 3.44 9.55 14.70
C ASP A 75 2.51 9.64 15.93
N TYR A 76 1.50 8.78 16.01
CA TYR A 76 0.56 8.77 17.12
C TYR A 76 1.24 8.50 18.47
N LEU A 77 2.05 7.44 18.56
CA LEU A 77 2.74 7.04 19.79
C LEU A 77 3.83 8.03 20.24
N ASN A 78 4.24 8.93 19.36
CA ASN A 78 5.29 9.90 19.64
C ASN A 78 4.82 11.35 19.49
N LYS A 79 3.50 11.58 19.41
CA LYS A 79 2.89 12.91 19.31
C LYS A 79 3.26 13.81 20.48
N ASP A 80 3.29 13.28 21.70
CA ASP A 80 3.63 14.02 22.92
C ASP A 80 5.12 14.41 22.98
N LYS A 81 5.95 13.71 22.20
CA LYS A 81 7.38 14.04 22.03
C LYS A 81 7.61 15.05 20.89
N GLY A 82 6.56 15.45 20.18
CA GLY A 82 6.64 16.36 19.02
C GLY A 82 7.40 15.76 17.82
N ILE A 83 7.41 14.43 17.69
CA ILE A 83 8.16 13.75 16.62
C ILE A 83 7.20 13.42 15.47
N THR A 84 7.61 13.73 14.24
CA THR A 84 6.94 13.28 13.01
C THR A 84 7.91 12.49 12.15
N PHE A 85 7.45 11.35 11.64
CA PHE A 85 8.25 10.43 10.85
C PHE A 85 8.02 10.63 9.35
N TYR A 86 9.11 10.59 8.59
CA TYR A 86 9.11 10.77 7.14
C TYR A 86 9.90 9.64 6.46
N LYS A 87 9.38 9.06 5.38
CA LYS A 87 10.10 7.98 4.66
C LYS A 87 11.42 8.51 4.11
N LYS A 88 11.35 9.69 3.52
CA LYS A 88 12.45 10.44 2.96
C LYS A 88 12.32 11.90 3.37
N THR A 89 13.37 12.45 3.94
CA THR A 89 13.41 13.81 4.47
C THR A 89 14.16 14.74 3.52
N LYS A 90 14.00 16.05 3.71
CA LYS A 90 14.76 17.06 2.96
C LYS A 90 16.18 17.23 3.49
N TYR A 91 16.57 16.58 4.59
CA TYR A 91 17.91 16.68 5.15
C TYR A 91 18.90 15.91 4.27
N PRO A 92 19.85 16.58 3.61
CA PRO A 92 20.65 15.94 2.57
C PRO A 92 21.69 14.95 3.12
N LYS A 93 22.07 15.05 4.41
CA LYS A 93 23.07 14.17 5.02
C LYS A 93 22.54 12.76 5.29
N ASP A 94 21.26 12.64 5.67
CA ASP A 94 20.59 11.34 5.83
C ASP A 94 19.11 11.47 5.51
N PRO A 95 18.74 11.34 4.22
CA PRO A 95 17.34 11.42 3.81
C PRO A 95 16.46 10.37 4.49
N TYR A 96 17.01 9.25 4.96
CA TYR A 96 16.25 8.14 5.54
C TYR A 96 16.39 8.05 7.07
N TRP A 97 16.79 9.14 7.74
CA TRP A 97 17.07 9.12 9.18
C TRP A 97 15.90 8.62 10.03
N CYS A 98 14.65 8.97 9.70
CA CYS A 98 13.48 8.46 10.43
C CYS A 98 13.35 6.95 10.31
N VAL A 99 13.61 6.40 9.12
CA VAL A 99 13.56 4.96 8.84
C VAL A 99 14.66 4.25 9.64
N ARG A 100 15.88 4.78 9.64
CA ARG A 100 16.98 4.26 10.48
C ARG A 100 16.64 4.33 11.97
N LEU A 101 16.02 5.43 12.40
CA LEU A 101 15.62 5.61 13.79
C LEU A 101 14.60 4.54 14.23
N LEU A 102 13.60 4.25 13.41
CA LEU A 102 12.63 3.17 13.66
C LEU A 102 13.28 1.78 13.62
N MET A 103 14.27 1.57 12.76
CA MET A 103 15.03 0.32 12.67
C MET A 103 15.93 0.07 13.90
N GLU A 104 16.70 1.08 14.31
CA GLU A 104 17.69 0.95 15.37
C GLU A 104 17.07 1.01 16.76
N LYS A 105 15.98 1.77 16.91
CA LYS A 105 15.33 2.05 18.20
C LYS A 105 13.86 1.67 18.18
N THR A 106 13.53 0.54 17.56
CA THR A 106 12.15 0.03 17.39
C THR A 106 11.36 0.08 18.68
N GLU A 107 11.79 -0.59 19.75
CA GLU A 107 11.04 -0.62 21.02
C GLU A 107 10.86 0.75 21.69
N LYS A 108 11.69 1.75 21.37
CA LYS A 108 11.54 3.11 21.90
C LYS A 108 10.38 3.87 21.25
N TYR A 109 10.14 3.63 19.96
CA TYR A 109 9.20 4.41 19.14
C TYR A 109 7.95 3.61 18.74
N LEU A 110 8.05 2.28 18.69
CA LEU A 110 7.03 1.31 18.36
C LEU A 110 7.18 0.10 19.33
N PRO A 111 6.87 0.27 20.62
CA PRO A 111 7.00 -0.79 21.62
C PRO A 111 6.03 -1.95 21.33
N SER A 112 6.55 -3.17 21.32
CA SER A 112 5.83 -4.38 20.87
C SER A 112 4.65 -4.81 21.76
N ASP A 113 4.58 -4.30 22.99
CA ASP A 113 3.49 -4.52 23.94
C ASP A 113 2.29 -3.58 23.72
N HIS A 114 2.45 -2.51 22.93
CA HIS A 114 1.36 -1.58 22.63
C HIS A 114 0.37 -2.17 21.61
N GLU A 115 -0.94 -2.02 21.86
CA GLU A 115 -2.01 -2.61 21.04
C GLU A 115 -1.91 -2.23 19.55
N LEU A 116 -1.78 -0.94 19.25
CA LEU A 116 -1.57 -0.48 17.86
C LEU A 116 -0.33 -1.10 17.18
N VAL A 117 0.74 -1.35 17.93
CA VAL A 117 1.95 -1.97 17.37
C VAL A 117 1.71 -3.46 17.09
N GLN A 118 0.94 -4.15 17.92
CA GLN A 118 0.54 -5.54 17.65
C GLN A 118 -0.33 -5.65 16.40
N LEU A 119 -1.29 -4.73 16.22
CA LEU A 119 -2.08 -4.62 14.98
C LEU A 119 -1.19 -4.32 13.78
N LEU A 120 -0.27 -3.37 13.90
CA LEU A 120 0.70 -3.06 12.86
C LEU A 120 1.52 -4.29 12.48
N LEU A 121 2.02 -5.06 13.44
CA LEU A 121 2.80 -6.27 13.17
C LEU A 121 1.96 -7.34 12.45
N ARG A 122 0.68 -7.51 12.81
CA ARG A 122 -0.24 -8.39 12.07
C ARG A 122 -0.42 -7.94 10.63
N PHE A 123 -0.64 -6.64 10.41
CA PHE A 123 -0.71 -6.06 9.07
C PHE A 123 0.60 -6.26 8.30
N LEU A 124 1.76 -5.93 8.86
CA LEU A 124 3.07 -6.08 8.20
C LEU A 124 3.36 -7.54 7.82
N ASN A 125 2.89 -8.50 8.61
CA ASN A 125 3.02 -9.92 8.26
C ASN A 125 2.22 -10.30 7.01
N LEU A 126 1.11 -9.61 6.74
CA LEU A 126 0.31 -9.76 5.51
C LEU A 126 0.90 -8.93 4.36
N ALA A 127 1.39 -7.72 4.66
CA ALA A 127 1.88 -6.76 3.66
C ALA A 127 3.07 -7.27 2.82
N LYS A 128 3.83 -8.25 3.33
CA LYS A 128 4.98 -8.88 2.66
C LYS A 128 4.62 -10.08 1.76
N ARG A 129 3.33 -10.36 1.57
CA ARG A 129 2.81 -11.55 0.88
C ARG A 129 2.01 -11.17 -0.38
N PRO A 130 1.79 -12.10 -1.32
CA PRO A 130 0.95 -11.93 -2.51
C PRO A 130 -0.39 -11.24 -2.28
N CYS A 131 -1.05 -11.47 -1.15
CA CYS A 131 -2.33 -10.84 -0.84
C CYS A 131 -2.28 -9.31 -0.77
N ASN A 132 -1.09 -8.69 -0.71
CA ASN A 132 -0.89 -7.24 -0.75
C ASN A 132 -0.33 -6.72 -2.08
N PHE A 133 -0.27 -7.55 -3.12
CA PHE A 133 0.21 -7.15 -4.44
C PHE A 133 -0.92 -7.27 -5.48
N ILE A 134 -0.87 -6.44 -6.51
CA ILE A 134 -1.81 -6.41 -7.64
C ILE A 134 -1.08 -6.08 -8.96
N LEU A 135 -1.67 -6.46 -10.08
CA LEU A 135 -1.34 -5.91 -11.40
C LEU A 135 -2.34 -4.82 -11.79
N LEU A 136 -1.82 -3.62 -12.03
CA LEU A 136 -2.62 -2.50 -12.53
C LEU A 136 -2.94 -2.68 -14.02
N PRO A 137 -4.08 -2.14 -14.52
CA PRO A 137 -4.38 -2.13 -15.96
C PRO A 137 -3.29 -1.41 -16.76
N ASP A 138 -2.80 -0.30 -16.22
CA ASP A 138 -1.77 0.56 -16.75
C ASP A 138 -0.82 0.98 -15.63
N ARG A 139 0.48 1.06 -15.93
CA ARG A 139 1.50 1.39 -14.94
C ARG A 139 1.36 2.81 -14.39
N ASN A 140 0.89 3.75 -15.19
CA ASN A 140 0.78 5.14 -14.77
C ASN A 140 -0.20 5.30 -13.60
N MET A 141 -1.13 4.35 -13.45
CA MET A 141 -2.07 4.30 -12.32
C MET A 141 -1.36 4.18 -10.96
N ASN A 142 -0.14 3.62 -10.91
CA ASN A 142 0.62 3.41 -9.66
C ASN A 142 0.79 4.71 -8.87
N GLY A 143 1.30 5.77 -9.52
CA GLY A 143 1.49 7.06 -8.85
C GLY A 143 0.16 7.77 -8.53
N GLU A 144 -0.88 7.50 -9.31
CA GLU A 144 -2.18 8.16 -9.18
C GLU A 144 -3.05 7.57 -8.08
N ARG A 145 -2.79 6.32 -7.69
CA ARG A 145 -3.38 5.72 -6.48
C ARG A 145 -2.96 6.43 -5.19
N TYR A 146 -1.84 7.16 -5.21
CA TYR A 146 -1.43 8.00 -4.09
C TYR A 146 -1.87 9.46 -4.26
N ASN A 147 -1.69 10.05 -5.46
CA ASN A 147 -2.08 11.42 -5.79
C ASN A 147 -2.80 11.46 -7.15
N CYS A 148 -4.11 11.67 -7.16
CA CYS A 148 -4.90 11.67 -8.40
C CYS A 148 -5.40 13.08 -8.71
N ASN A 149 -5.37 13.47 -9.99
CA ASN A 149 -6.18 14.58 -10.47
C ASN A 149 -7.62 14.08 -10.66
N ILE A 150 -8.55 14.69 -9.93
CA ILE A 150 -9.98 14.38 -9.91
C ILE A 150 -10.72 15.69 -10.12
N HIS A 151 -11.45 15.80 -11.23
CA HIS A 151 -12.19 17.00 -11.62
C HIS A 151 -11.34 18.29 -11.58
N GLY A 152 -10.07 18.22 -11.98
CA GLY A 152 -9.14 19.36 -12.00
C GLY A 152 -8.46 19.66 -10.66
N GLN A 153 -8.67 18.84 -9.62
CA GLN A 153 -8.06 19.00 -8.31
C GLN A 153 -7.15 17.82 -7.97
N ILE A 154 -5.95 18.11 -7.47
CA ILE A 154 -5.04 17.06 -6.97
C ILE A 154 -5.50 16.64 -5.57
N MET A 155 -5.98 15.40 -5.46
CA MET A 155 -6.37 14.79 -4.19
C MET A 155 -5.38 13.69 -3.79
N LYS A 156 -5.03 13.65 -2.51
CA LYS A 156 -4.23 12.56 -1.94
C LYS A 156 -5.14 11.40 -1.58
N LEU A 157 -4.94 10.28 -2.25
CA LEU A 157 -5.69 9.04 -2.04
C LEU A 157 -4.97 8.06 -1.08
N PHE A 158 -3.69 8.30 -0.77
CA PHE A 158 -2.87 7.52 0.18
C PHE A 158 -2.77 6.01 -0.12
N ASP A 159 -2.95 5.61 -1.38
CA ASP A 159 -3.05 4.21 -1.82
C ASP A 159 -4.24 3.46 -1.19
N GLU A 160 -5.21 4.19 -0.64
CA GLU A 160 -6.36 3.59 0.04
C GLU A 160 -7.22 2.79 -0.94
N VAL A 161 -7.50 1.55 -0.55
CA VAL A 161 -8.26 0.63 -1.38
C VAL A 161 -9.70 1.11 -1.61
N PRO A 162 -10.46 1.59 -0.60
CA PRO A 162 -11.81 2.11 -0.84
C PRO A 162 -11.85 3.26 -1.85
N ALA A 163 -10.92 4.21 -1.73
CA ALA A 163 -10.84 5.34 -2.65
C ALA A 163 -10.44 4.89 -4.05
N THR A 164 -9.46 3.98 -4.16
CA THR A 164 -9.09 3.35 -5.44
C THR A 164 -10.32 2.70 -6.09
N LEU A 165 -11.02 1.83 -5.36
CA LEU A 165 -12.21 1.12 -5.85
C LEU A 165 -13.39 2.03 -6.19
N TYR A 166 -13.50 3.19 -5.55
CA TYR A 166 -14.53 4.18 -5.88
C TYR A 166 -14.19 4.89 -7.19
N TYR A 167 -12.95 5.40 -7.31
CA TYR A 167 -12.55 6.25 -8.42
C TYR A 167 -12.26 5.49 -9.72
N VAL A 168 -12.15 4.15 -9.71
CA VAL A 168 -12.08 3.37 -10.97
C VAL A 168 -13.38 3.42 -11.78
N PHE A 169 -14.50 3.88 -11.19
CA PHE A 169 -15.76 4.10 -11.91
C PHE A 169 -15.95 5.54 -12.41
N ASP A 170 -14.97 6.42 -12.16
CA ASP A 170 -15.03 7.84 -12.54
C ASP A 170 -14.00 8.14 -13.63
N LYS A 171 -14.48 8.56 -14.81
CA LYS A 171 -13.63 8.82 -15.99
C LYS A 171 -12.66 9.98 -15.80
N GLU A 172 -12.98 10.95 -14.93
CA GLU A 172 -12.09 12.07 -14.65
C GLU A 172 -11.09 11.74 -13.54
N ALA A 173 -11.20 10.56 -12.94
CA ALA A 173 -10.30 10.00 -11.95
C ALA A 173 -9.64 8.72 -12.49
N LEU A 174 -9.55 7.64 -11.70
CA LEU A 174 -8.86 6.41 -12.08
C LEU A 174 -9.60 5.60 -13.16
N GLY A 175 -10.88 5.88 -13.41
CA GLY A 175 -11.65 5.24 -14.49
C GLY A 175 -11.12 5.53 -15.89
N ARG A 176 -10.26 6.55 -16.04
CA ARG A 176 -9.53 6.83 -17.30
C ARG A 176 -8.66 5.67 -17.79
N TYR A 177 -8.31 4.72 -16.93
CA TYR A 177 -7.55 3.52 -17.31
C TYR A 177 -8.43 2.38 -17.82
N PHE A 178 -9.75 2.55 -17.79
CA PHE A 178 -10.74 1.54 -18.15
C PHE A 178 -11.74 2.10 -19.16
N LEU A 179 -11.33 2.97 -20.07
CA LEU A 179 -12.26 3.53 -21.04
C LEU A 179 -12.74 2.49 -22.07
N THR A 180 -13.93 2.73 -22.60
CA THR A 180 -14.43 2.08 -23.81
C THR A 180 -13.49 2.34 -24.99
N ASP A 181 -13.58 1.53 -26.04
CA ASP A 181 -12.65 1.63 -27.17
C ASP A 181 -12.79 2.96 -27.94
N ASP A 182 -13.95 3.62 -27.85
CA ASP A 182 -14.19 4.97 -28.37
C ASP A 182 -13.75 6.09 -27.40
N GLY A 183 -13.28 5.73 -26.19
CA GLY A 183 -12.78 6.64 -25.17
C GLY A 183 -13.84 7.51 -24.47
N GLY A 184 -15.12 7.31 -24.78
CA GLY A 184 -16.21 8.22 -24.35
C GLY A 184 -16.57 8.12 -22.87
N ASP A 185 -16.56 6.90 -22.32
CA ASP A 185 -16.97 6.60 -20.95
C ASP A 185 -16.14 5.44 -20.34
N VAL A 186 -16.32 5.21 -19.04
CA VAL A 186 -15.72 4.05 -18.35
C VAL A 186 -16.41 2.76 -18.80
N ASP A 187 -15.63 1.81 -19.29
CA ASP A 187 -16.05 0.43 -19.50
C ASP A 187 -16.12 -0.30 -18.15
N VAL A 188 -17.33 -0.32 -17.59
CA VAL A 188 -17.65 -0.94 -16.30
C VAL A 188 -17.29 -2.42 -16.27
N GLU A 189 -17.37 -3.13 -17.40
CA GLU A 189 -16.99 -4.54 -17.45
C GLU A 189 -15.48 -4.73 -17.42
N LYS A 190 -14.68 -3.85 -18.06
CA LYS A 190 -13.21 -3.84 -17.87
C LYS A 190 -12.84 -3.61 -16.40
N VAL A 191 -13.52 -2.68 -15.72
CA VAL A 191 -13.33 -2.44 -14.27
C VAL A 191 -13.65 -3.69 -13.45
N ARG A 192 -14.84 -4.27 -13.64
CA ARG A 192 -15.29 -5.47 -12.91
C ARG A 192 -14.37 -6.67 -13.15
N ASN A 193 -13.92 -6.86 -14.38
CA ASN A 193 -13.01 -7.96 -14.73
C ASN A 193 -11.64 -7.78 -14.07
N TRP A 194 -11.11 -6.56 -14.02
CA TRP A 194 -9.87 -6.28 -13.28
C TRP A 194 -10.05 -6.51 -11.77
N ILE A 195 -11.14 -6.03 -11.17
CA ILE A 195 -11.44 -6.25 -9.75
C ILE A 195 -11.50 -7.74 -9.41
N ARG A 196 -12.16 -8.56 -10.24
CA ARG A 196 -12.22 -10.02 -10.03
C ARG A 196 -10.86 -10.67 -10.21
N LYS A 197 -10.14 -10.33 -11.28
CA LYS A 197 -8.82 -10.90 -11.59
C LYS A 197 -7.82 -10.65 -10.45
N GLU A 198 -7.86 -9.46 -9.85
CA GLU A 198 -6.97 -9.08 -8.77
C GLU A 198 -7.52 -9.43 -7.37
N ASN A 199 -8.63 -10.18 -7.29
CA ASN A 199 -9.30 -10.57 -6.04
C ASN A 199 -9.61 -9.37 -5.13
N LEU A 200 -10.08 -8.27 -5.71
CA LEU A 200 -10.48 -7.03 -5.02
C LEU A 200 -11.98 -6.95 -4.74
N ASP A 201 -12.76 -7.92 -5.22
CA ASP A 201 -14.18 -8.09 -4.95
C ASP A 201 -14.49 -8.23 -3.45
N VAL A 202 -13.54 -8.73 -2.66
CA VAL A 202 -13.61 -8.76 -1.18
C VAL A 202 -13.71 -7.37 -0.53
N GLY A 203 -13.40 -6.30 -1.27
CA GLY A 203 -13.59 -4.91 -0.86
C GLY A 203 -15.04 -4.42 -1.00
N PHE A 204 -15.97 -5.27 -1.45
CA PHE A 204 -17.38 -4.96 -1.66
C PHE A 204 -18.28 -5.83 -0.79
N ARG A 205 -19.37 -5.24 -0.28
CA ARG A 205 -20.42 -5.98 0.45
C ARG A 205 -21.00 -7.04 -0.47
N ASP A 206 -21.13 -8.25 0.07
CA ASP A 206 -21.63 -9.43 -0.65
C ASP A 206 -20.85 -9.75 -1.94
N LYS A 207 -19.63 -9.20 -2.09
CA LYS A 207 -18.82 -9.26 -3.33
C LYS A 207 -19.52 -8.66 -4.56
N GLU A 208 -20.52 -7.80 -4.36
CA GLU A 208 -21.21 -7.10 -5.44
C GLU A 208 -20.42 -5.86 -5.88
N ILE A 209 -19.82 -5.92 -7.07
CA ILE A 209 -18.91 -4.89 -7.59
C ILE A 209 -19.69 -3.68 -8.12
N GLU A 210 -20.01 -2.76 -7.20
CA GLU A 210 -20.70 -1.49 -7.44
C GLU A 210 -20.19 -0.40 -6.49
N PRO A 211 -20.13 0.89 -6.91
CA PRO A 211 -19.64 1.97 -6.05
C PRO A 211 -20.35 2.10 -4.69
N SER A 212 -21.66 1.83 -4.66
CA SER A 212 -22.50 1.88 -3.44
C SER A 212 -22.22 0.75 -2.45
N ARG A 213 -21.55 -0.32 -2.89
CA ARG A 213 -21.27 -1.54 -2.12
C ARG A 213 -19.85 -1.57 -1.56
N ILE A 214 -19.01 -0.58 -1.87
CA ILE A 214 -17.62 -0.53 -1.38
C ILE A 214 -17.62 -0.46 0.15
N ILE A 215 -16.82 -1.33 0.78
CA ILE A 215 -16.60 -1.33 2.21
C ILE A 215 -15.65 -0.17 2.54
N PRO A 216 -16.07 0.82 3.36
CA PRO A 216 -15.23 1.96 3.70
C PRO A 216 -14.08 1.55 4.63
N ILE A 217 -13.02 2.35 4.66
CA ILE A 217 -11.86 2.13 5.54
C ILE A 217 -12.23 2.19 7.03
N MET A 218 -13.25 2.98 7.36
CA MET A 218 -13.80 3.17 8.69
C MET A 218 -15.29 3.47 8.58
N GLU A 219 -16.08 3.03 9.57
CA GLU A 219 -17.50 3.37 9.64
C GLU A 219 -17.71 4.89 9.67
N GLY A 220 -18.70 5.36 8.92
CA GLY A 220 -18.99 6.80 8.78
C GLY A 220 -18.09 7.56 7.80
N VAL A 221 -16.99 6.96 7.33
CA VAL A 221 -16.16 7.52 6.24
C VAL A 221 -16.70 7.04 4.91
N HIS A 222 -16.95 7.95 3.97
CA HIS A 222 -17.39 7.57 2.64
C HIS A 222 -16.21 7.03 1.81
N PRO A 223 -16.35 5.95 1.00
CA PRO A 223 -15.23 5.35 0.25
C PRO A 223 -14.45 6.31 -0.64
N LYS A 224 -15.09 7.36 -1.16
CA LYS A 224 -14.46 8.41 -1.98
C LYS A 224 -13.52 9.33 -1.19
N ASP A 225 -13.66 9.40 0.13
CA ASP A 225 -13.02 10.37 1.00
C ASP A 225 -11.87 9.66 1.75
N PRO A 226 -10.61 9.85 1.31
CA PRO A 226 -9.47 9.16 1.90
C PRO A 226 -9.17 9.64 3.33
N LEU A 227 -8.70 8.74 4.18
CA LEU A 227 -8.45 8.94 5.61
C LEU A 227 -6.95 9.12 5.94
N ASP A 228 -6.55 10.35 6.23
CA ASP A 228 -5.25 10.63 6.89
C ASP A 228 -5.36 10.41 8.41
N ALA A 229 -5.33 9.15 8.85
CA ALA A 229 -5.58 8.73 10.22
C ALA A 229 -4.61 9.36 11.25
N LYS A 230 -5.16 9.98 12.31
CA LYS A 230 -4.40 10.75 13.32
C LYS A 230 -4.74 10.39 14.76
N THR A 231 -5.92 9.87 14.99
CA THR A 231 -6.40 9.42 16.31
C THR A 231 -6.19 7.92 16.49
N GLU A 232 -6.23 7.45 17.73
CA GLU A 232 -6.09 6.02 18.02
C GLU A 232 -7.18 5.20 17.36
N GLU A 233 -8.41 5.70 17.42
CA GLU A 233 -9.60 5.07 16.88
C GLU A 233 -9.52 4.96 15.35
N GLU A 234 -9.12 6.04 14.66
CA GLU A 234 -8.92 6.03 13.21
C GLU A 234 -7.83 5.04 12.79
N ILE A 235 -6.70 5.03 13.50
CA ILE A 235 -5.57 4.15 13.18
C ILE A 235 -5.95 2.69 13.43
N LYS A 236 -6.63 2.40 14.54
CA LYS A 236 -7.12 1.06 14.86
C LYS A 236 -8.14 0.58 13.84
N ALA A 237 -9.08 1.43 13.43
CA ALA A 237 -10.06 1.11 12.40
C ALA A 237 -9.40 0.84 11.05
N ALA A 238 -8.49 1.73 10.61
CA ALA A 238 -7.77 1.58 9.35
C ALA A 238 -6.92 0.30 9.31
N LEU A 239 -6.14 0.01 10.37
CA LEU A 239 -5.37 -1.24 10.47
C LEU A 239 -6.28 -2.47 10.45
N SER A 240 -7.42 -2.42 11.15
CA SER A 240 -8.37 -3.53 11.17
C SER A 240 -8.95 -3.78 9.78
N TYR A 241 -9.36 -2.73 9.06
CA TYR A 241 -9.79 -2.82 7.67
C TYR A 241 -8.72 -3.44 6.77
N MET A 242 -7.49 -2.91 6.84
CA MET A 242 -6.36 -3.40 6.03
C MET A 242 -6.08 -4.88 6.29
N ILE A 243 -6.11 -5.31 7.55
CA ILE A 243 -5.92 -6.71 7.94
C ILE A 243 -7.05 -7.58 7.37
N SER A 244 -8.31 -7.21 7.60
CA SER A 244 -9.46 -7.98 7.13
C SER A 244 -9.48 -8.12 5.61
N LEU A 245 -9.17 -7.04 4.88
CA LEU A 245 -9.07 -7.08 3.43
C LEU A 245 -7.97 -8.05 2.97
N LEU A 246 -6.76 -7.92 3.51
CA LEU A 246 -5.64 -8.77 3.11
C LEU A 246 -5.81 -10.23 3.53
N GLU A 247 -6.49 -10.50 4.66
CA GLU A 247 -6.85 -11.87 5.07
C GLU A 247 -7.87 -12.49 4.12
N ALA A 248 -8.92 -11.76 3.73
CA ALA A 248 -9.88 -12.24 2.75
C ALA A 248 -9.22 -12.51 1.38
N ARG A 249 -8.34 -11.61 0.90
CA ARG A 249 -7.54 -11.84 -0.32
C ARG A 249 -6.65 -13.07 -0.18
N ARG A 250 -6.03 -13.27 0.98
CA ARG A 250 -5.17 -14.42 1.25
C ARG A 250 -5.95 -15.73 1.18
N GLU A 251 -7.16 -15.77 1.71
CA GLU A 251 -8.02 -16.96 1.66
C GLU A 251 -8.39 -17.35 0.22
N VAL A 252 -8.73 -16.37 -0.63
CA VAL A 252 -9.01 -16.62 -2.05
C VAL A 252 -7.78 -17.20 -2.74
N LEU A 253 -6.62 -16.58 -2.58
CA LEU A 253 -5.37 -17.04 -3.21
C LEU A 253 -4.94 -18.43 -2.74
N LEU A 254 -5.20 -18.79 -1.48
CA LEU A 254 -4.91 -20.14 -0.97
C LEU A 254 -5.88 -21.21 -1.49
N ALA A 255 -7.08 -20.82 -1.93
CA ALA A 255 -8.04 -21.75 -2.53
C ALA A 255 -7.75 -22.00 -4.03
N GLU A 256 -6.91 -21.16 -4.64
CA GLU A 256 -6.47 -21.27 -6.04
C GLU A 256 -5.12 -22.02 -6.21
N GLU A 257 -4.36 -22.18 -5.12
CA GLU A 257 -3.12 -23.00 -5.03
C GLU A 257 -3.44 -24.50 -4.91
#